data_AF-A0A7Y3XEC3-F1
#
_entry.id   AF-A0A7Y3XEC3-F1
#
_cell.length_a   1.000
_cell.length_b   1.000
_cell.length_c   1.000
_cell.angle_alpha   90.00
_cell.angle_beta   90.00
_cell.angle_gamma   90.00
#
_symmetry.space_group_name_H-M   'P 1'
#
loop_
_entity.id
_entity.type
_entity.pdbx_description
1 polymer ?
#
loop_
_entity_poly.entity_id
_entity_poly.type
_entity_poly.pdbx_seq_one_letter_code
_entity_poly.pdbx_strand_id
1 'polypeptide(L)'
;MIRKSFFAGLVVVGCIIATQGFADEAPKGEKEKSELAKIMGEIDKHYKAVEQISGYYKYTSNDWKVISEASANITQLTKTIISKFPRPDDKKYQDLNKIMLSEAEKMLEVVNHKDEKGALEDAQWQVRRLRQTCALCHKHLGIHIYPQLYPGKKEELQPGQQEIPAPKETGVPKDW
;
A
#
# COMPACT_ATOMS: atom_id res chain seq x y z
N MET A 1 -52.19 65.33 3.60
CA MET A 1 -52.32 65.72 2.18
C MET A 1 -51.70 64.60 1.34
N ILE A 2 -52.47 64.02 0.42
CA ILE A 2 -52.17 62.80 -0.36
C ILE A 2 -51.48 63.16 -1.68
N ARG A 3 -50.52 62.32 -2.13
CA ARG A 3 -50.22 61.92 -3.54
C ARG A 3 -49.01 60.96 -3.48
N LYS A 4 -49.12 59.63 -3.58
CA LYS A 4 -49.35 58.77 -4.77
C LYS A 4 -48.60 59.24 -6.03
N SER A 5 -47.59 58.49 -6.47
CA SER A 5 -47.71 57.59 -7.63
C SER A 5 -46.42 56.80 -7.96
N PHE A 6 -46.67 55.58 -8.41
CA PHE A 6 -45.80 54.53 -8.97
C PHE A 6 -44.88 54.97 -10.11
N PHE A 7 -43.73 54.29 -10.28
CA PHE A 7 -43.26 53.79 -11.58
C PHE A 7 -42.41 52.52 -11.40
N ALA A 8 -42.77 51.48 -12.17
CA ALA A 8 -42.07 50.22 -12.33
C ALA A 8 -40.92 50.36 -13.34
N GLY A 9 -39.88 49.54 -13.23
CA GLY A 9 -38.82 49.45 -14.23
C GLY A 9 -37.78 48.39 -13.88
N LEU A 10 -38.00 47.17 -14.38
CA LEU A 10 -37.03 46.08 -14.49
C LEU A 10 -36.10 46.33 -15.70
N VAL A 11 -34.84 45.90 -15.66
CA VAL A 11 -33.88 45.53 -16.77
C VAL A 11 -32.45 45.71 -16.20
N VAL A 12 -31.76 44.66 -15.73
CA VAL A 12 -31.02 43.58 -16.45
C VAL A 12 -29.51 43.88 -16.57
N VAL A 13 -28.74 43.00 -15.90
CA VAL A 13 -27.44 42.42 -16.29
C VAL A 13 -26.18 43.29 -16.20
N GLY A 14 -25.23 42.79 -15.42
CA GLY A 14 -23.84 43.25 -15.44
C GLY A 14 -22.93 42.81 -14.29
N CYS A 15 -23.24 41.75 -13.53
CA CYS A 15 -22.24 41.17 -12.62
C CYS A 15 -21.28 40.32 -13.44
N ILE A 16 -20.15 40.94 -13.80
CA ILE A 16 -18.94 40.27 -14.25
C ILE A 16 -18.47 39.40 -13.07
N ILE A 17 -18.89 38.14 -13.06
CA ILE A 17 -18.29 37.11 -12.21
C ILE A 17 -16.92 36.86 -12.82
N ALA A 18 -15.89 37.38 -12.15
CA ALA A 18 -14.53 36.94 -12.36
C ALA A 18 -14.50 35.42 -12.19
N THR A 19 -14.34 34.69 -13.28
CA THR A 19 -14.01 33.27 -13.29
C THR A 19 -12.59 33.14 -12.75
N GLN A 20 -12.45 33.18 -11.42
CA GLN A 20 -11.32 32.55 -10.76
C GLN A 20 -11.49 31.06 -11.01
N GLY A 21 -10.65 30.53 -11.91
CA GLY A 21 -10.56 29.10 -12.14
C GLY A 21 -10.31 28.41 -10.82
N PHE A 22 -11.29 27.61 -10.40
CA PHE A 22 -11.05 26.51 -9.48
C PHE A 22 -10.08 25.58 -10.21
N ALA A 23 -8.79 25.78 -9.99
CA ALA A 23 -7.84 24.71 -10.19
C ALA A 23 -8.23 23.62 -9.19
N ASP A 24 -8.65 22.48 -9.72
CA ASP A 24 -8.89 21.22 -8.99
C ASP A 24 -7.62 20.82 -8.22
N GLU A 25 -7.41 21.40 -7.05
CA GLU A 25 -6.44 20.91 -6.09
C GLU A 25 -7.13 19.80 -5.33
N ALA A 26 -6.92 18.55 -5.76
CA ALA A 26 -7.47 17.37 -5.10
C ALA A 26 -7.27 17.49 -3.58
N PRO A 27 -8.30 17.21 -2.76
CA PRO A 27 -8.24 17.45 -1.33
C PRO A 27 -7.00 16.75 -0.74
N LYS A 28 -6.26 17.46 0.11
CA LYS A 28 -4.95 17.06 0.66
C LYS A 28 -4.84 15.57 1.08
N GLY A 29 -5.93 14.98 1.56
CA GLY A 29 -6.01 13.56 1.92
C GLY A 29 -5.98 12.57 0.74
N GLU A 30 -6.46 12.93 -0.46
CA GLU A 30 -6.36 12.08 -1.66
C GLU A 30 -4.93 12.03 -2.19
N LYS A 31 -4.23 13.18 -2.15
CA LYS A 31 -2.82 13.26 -2.53
C LYS A 31 -1.94 12.41 -1.61
N GLU A 32 -2.16 12.49 -0.29
CA GLU A 32 -1.47 11.66 0.69
C GLU A 32 -1.69 10.16 0.45
N LYS A 33 -2.95 9.75 0.22
CA LYS A 33 -3.28 8.35 -0.10
C LYS A 33 -2.60 7.88 -1.38
N SER A 34 -2.58 8.72 -2.42
CA SER A 34 -1.92 8.43 -3.70
C SER A 34 -0.41 8.27 -3.56
N GLU A 35 0.24 9.12 -2.76
CA GLU A 35 1.68 9.04 -2.49
C GLU A 35 2.04 7.80 -1.66
N LEU A 36 1.29 7.52 -0.59
CA LEU A 36 1.49 6.31 0.22
C LEU A 36 1.28 5.04 -0.63
N ALA A 37 0.24 5.01 -1.47
CA ALA A 37 -0.03 3.87 -2.35
C ALA A 37 1.13 3.62 -3.34
N LYS A 38 1.74 4.67 -3.89
CA LYS A 38 2.92 4.55 -4.75
C LYS A 38 4.11 3.94 -4.01
N ILE A 39 4.39 4.42 -2.79
CA ILE A 39 5.49 3.88 -1.97
C ILE A 39 5.23 2.40 -1.63
N MET A 40 4.01 2.04 -1.25
CA MET A 40 3.64 0.66 -0.97
C MET A 40 3.75 -0.22 -2.22
N GLY A 41 3.43 0.31 -3.41
CA GLY A 41 3.63 -0.38 -4.69
C GLY A 41 5.10 -0.69 -4.99
N GLU A 42 6.02 0.25 -4.70
CA GLU A 42 7.46 0.00 -4.84
C GLU A 42 7.96 -1.01 -3.81
N ILE A 43 7.48 -0.96 -2.55
CA ILE A 43 7.79 -1.99 -1.54
C ILE A 43 7.34 -3.37 -2.02
N ASP A 44 6.10 -3.49 -2.54
CA ASP A 44 5.57 -4.75 -3.07
C ASP A 44 6.42 -5.30 -4.22
N LYS A 45 6.86 -4.44 -5.15
CA LYS A 45 7.77 -4.82 -6.24
C LYS A 45 9.09 -5.40 -5.72
N HIS A 46 9.72 -4.73 -4.74
CA HIS A 46 10.97 -5.22 -4.16
C HIS A 46 10.77 -6.51 -3.35
N TYR A 47 9.67 -6.62 -2.60
CA TYR A 47 9.30 -7.83 -1.89
C TYR A 47 9.10 -9.00 -2.86
N LYS A 48 8.35 -8.81 -3.95
CA LYS A 48 8.12 -9.85 -4.96
C LYS A 48 9.41 -10.33 -5.62
N ALA A 49 10.37 -9.44 -5.85
CA ALA A 49 11.67 -9.81 -6.40
C ALA A 49 12.42 -10.80 -5.49
N VAL A 50 12.41 -10.60 -4.17
CA VAL A 50 13.03 -11.54 -3.22
C VAL A 50 12.17 -12.77 -2.93
N GLU A 51 10.84 -12.63 -2.98
CA GLU A 51 9.91 -13.76 -2.84
C GLU A 51 10.12 -14.80 -3.94
N GLN A 52 10.30 -14.36 -5.19
CA GLN A 52 10.53 -15.24 -6.35
C GLN A 52 11.74 -16.17 -6.19
N ILE A 53 12.81 -15.70 -5.54
CA ILE A 53 14.04 -16.47 -5.35
C ILE A 53 14.10 -17.17 -3.99
N SER A 54 13.21 -16.84 -3.05
CA SER A 54 13.23 -17.35 -1.67
C SER A 54 13.09 -18.87 -1.51
N GLY A 55 12.68 -19.58 -2.57
CA GLY A 55 12.57 -21.04 -2.59
C GLY A 55 13.82 -21.76 -3.07
N TYR A 56 14.86 -21.05 -3.52
CA TYR A 56 16.03 -21.68 -4.13
C TYR A 56 16.89 -22.39 -3.09
N TYR A 57 17.50 -23.51 -3.49
CA TYR A 57 18.43 -24.29 -2.67
C TYR A 57 19.86 -23.72 -2.65
N LYS A 58 20.15 -22.76 -3.54
CA LYS A 58 21.43 -22.03 -3.60
C LYS A 58 21.20 -20.67 -4.23
N TYR A 59 21.90 -19.65 -3.74
CA TYR A 59 21.95 -18.33 -4.36
C TYR A 59 23.22 -18.12 -5.18
N THR A 60 23.04 -17.55 -6.36
CA THR A 60 24.10 -17.01 -7.20
C THR A 60 24.48 -15.60 -6.71
N SER A 61 25.57 -15.05 -7.26
CA SER A 61 25.94 -13.65 -7.00
C SER A 61 24.82 -12.67 -7.39
N ASN A 62 24.08 -12.98 -8.46
CA ASN A 62 22.95 -12.16 -8.91
C ASN A 62 21.77 -12.22 -7.93
N ASP A 63 21.47 -13.40 -7.37
CA ASP A 63 20.40 -13.54 -6.37
C ASP A 63 20.73 -12.74 -5.10
N TRP A 64 21.98 -12.81 -4.64
CA TRP A 64 22.45 -11.98 -3.52
C TRP A 64 22.37 -10.48 -3.81
N LYS A 65 22.64 -10.08 -5.06
CA LYS A 65 22.46 -8.69 -5.49
C LYS A 65 20.99 -8.26 -5.44
N VAL A 66 20.07 -9.13 -5.90
CA VAL A 66 18.62 -8.88 -5.79
C VAL A 66 18.20 -8.69 -4.33
N ILE A 67 18.67 -9.55 -3.42
CA ILE A 67 18.37 -9.43 -1.98
C ILE A 67 18.92 -8.12 -1.42
N SER A 68 20.15 -7.74 -1.77
CA SER A 68 20.77 -6.49 -1.34
C SER A 68 19.99 -5.26 -1.80
N GLU A 69 19.68 -5.18 -3.10
CA GLU A 69 18.96 -4.04 -3.66
C GLU A 69 17.53 -3.96 -3.10
N ALA A 70 16.82 -5.07 -3.01
CA ALA A 70 15.46 -5.08 -2.47
C ALA A 70 15.43 -4.69 -0.98
N SER A 71 16.31 -5.26 -0.15
CA SER A 71 16.35 -4.93 1.29
C SER A 71 16.72 -3.48 1.56
N ALA A 72 17.69 -2.92 0.83
CA ALA A 72 18.06 -1.51 0.93
C ALA A 72 16.89 -0.59 0.54
N ASN A 73 16.22 -0.88 -0.57
CA ASN A 73 15.08 -0.08 -1.03
C ASN A 73 13.89 -0.17 -0.07
N ILE A 74 13.51 -1.37 0.38
CA ILE A 74 12.43 -1.55 1.37
C ILE A 74 12.76 -0.79 2.66
N THR A 75 14.00 -0.84 3.13
CA THR A 75 14.47 -0.09 4.31
C THR A 75 14.24 1.42 4.14
N GLN A 76 14.70 1.99 3.01
CA GLN A 76 14.57 3.43 2.75
C GLN A 76 13.11 3.87 2.59
N LEU A 77 12.31 3.08 1.86
CA LEU A 77 10.88 3.34 1.67
C LEU A 77 10.13 3.26 3.00
N THR A 78 10.44 2.28 3.85
CA THR A 78 9.81 2.14 5.17
C THR A 78 10.18 3.30 6.11
N LYS A 79 11.44 3.78 6.08
CA LYS A 79 11.85 5.02 6.79
C LYS A 79 11.02 6.23 6.32
N THR A 80 10.75 6.31 5.01
CA THR A 80 9.89 7.34 4.44
C THR A 80 8.43 7.20 4.92
N ILE A 81 7.89 5.99 5.02
CA ILE A 81 6.54 5.75 5.55
C ILE A 81 6.43 6.23 7.00
N ILE A 82 7.35 5.80 7.87
CA ILE A 82 7.36 6.14 9.29
C ILE A 82 7.41 7.65 9.52
N SER A 83 8.21 8.36 8.72
CA SER A 83 8.40 9.81 8.86
C SER A 83 7.27 10.63 8.25
N LYS A 84 6.80 10.29 7.05
CA LYS A 84 5.83 11.11 6.30
C LYS A 84 4.38 10.76 6.54
N PHE A 85 4.08 9.51 6.90
CA PHE A 85 2.71 9.02 7.07
C PHE A 85 2.49 8.46 8.49
N PRO A 86 2.79 9.24 9.56
CA PRO A 86 2.54 8.80 10.92
C PRO A 86 1.04 8.77 11.21
N ARG A 87 0.62 7.75 11.95
CA ARG A 87 -0.71 7.67 12.58
C ARG A 87 -0.52 7.65 14.10
N PRO A 88 -0.45 8.79 14.78
CA PRO A 88 -0.10 8.84 16.21
C PRO A 88 -1.12 8.11 17.09
N ASP A 89 -2.39 8.11 16.69
CA ASP A 89 -3.47 7.44 17.41
C ASP A 89 -3.57 5.93 17.10
N ASP A 90 -2.74 5.42 16.19
CA ASP A 90 -2.70 4.01 15.81
C ASP A 90 -1.34 3.39 16.17
N LYS A 91 -1.19 3.05 17.45
CA LYS A 91 0.04 2.43 17.97
C LYS A 91 0.42 1.15 17.19
N LYS A 92 -0.56 0.35 16.80
CA LYS A 92 -0.30 -0.93 16.14
C LYS A 92 0.25 -0.71 14.72
N TYR A 93 -0.28 0.25 13.97
CA TYR A 93 0.31 0.67 12.69
C TYR A 93 1.78 1.12 12.87
N GLN A 94 2.06 1.93 13.89
CA GLN A 94 3.42 2.42 14.16
C GLN A 94 4.39 1.29 14.51
N ASP A 95 3.97 0.36 15.36
CA ASP A 95 4.78 -0.79 15.76
C ASP A 95 5.04 -1.72 14.56
N LEU A 96 4.04 -1.98 13.72
CA LEU A 96 4.19 -2.82 12.54
C LEU A 96 5.13 -2.19 11.50
N ASN A 97 5.11 -0.87 11.31
CA ASN A 97 6.08 -0.19 10.46
C ASN A 97 7.52 -0.29 11.01
N LYS A 98 7.70 -0.19 12.34
CA LYS A 98 9.02 -0.38 12.97
C LYS A 98 9.51 -1.81 12.82
N ILE A 99 8.62 -2.80 12.94
CA ILE A 99 8.96 -4.21 12.70
C ILE A 99 9.36 -4.39 11.24
N MET A 100 8.58 -3.86 10.27
CA MET A 100 8.90 -3.95 8.85
C MET A 100 10.29 -3.38 8.56
N LEU A 101 10.60 -2.23 9.15
CA LEU A 101 11.92 -1.61 9.04
C LEU A 101 13.01 -2.52 9.61
N SER A 102 12.82 -3.03 10.83
CA SER A 102 13.81 -3.89 11.48
C SER A 102 14.07 -5.19 10.70
N GLU A 103 13.03 -5.84 10.20
CA GLU A 103 13.20 -7.08 9.41
C GLU A 103 13.83 -6.79 8.04
N ALA A 104 13.56 -5.63 7.42
CA ALA A 104 14.23 -5.22 6.18
C ALA A 104 15.72 -4.93 6.40
N GLU A 105 16.08 -4.26 7.50
CA GLU A 105 17.48 -4.01 7.88
C GLU A 105 18.21 -5.32 8.20
N LYS A 106 17.55 -6.27 8.87
CA LYS A 106 18.11 -7.62 9.08
C LYS A 106 18.32 -8.37 7.77
N MET A 107 17.39 -8.27 6.81
CA MET A 107 17.57 -8.87 5.48
C MET A 107 18.77 -8.30 4.74
N LEU A 108 19.00 -6.99 4.86
CA LEU A 108 20.18 -6.34 4.30
C LEU A 108 21.46 -6.83 4.97
N GLU A 109 21.43 -6.99 6.30
CA GLU A 109 22.59 -7.48 7.05
C GLU A 109 23.00 -8.90 6.68
N VAL A 110 22.04 -9.79 6.39
CA VAL A 110 22.36 -11.16 5.92
C VAL A 110 23.25 -11.13 4.67
N VAL A 111 23.11 -10.11 3.80
CA VAL A 111 23.96 -9.98 2.61
C VAL A 111 25.42 -9.75 2.96
N ASN A 112 25.72 -9.06 4.07
CA ASN A 112 27.08 -8.85 4.55
C ASN A 112 27.74 -10.16 5.02
N HIS A 113 26.91 -11.15 5.36
CA HIS A 113 27.31 -12.48 5.84
C HIS A 113 27.02 -13.59 4.82
N LYS A 114 26.82 -13.26 3.54
CA LYS A 114 26.36 -14.21 2.51
C LYS A 114 27.23 -15.44 2.29
N ASP A 115 28.51 -15.36 2.66
CA ASP A 115 29.50 -16.43 2.52
C ASP A 115 29.58 -17.34 3.77
N GLU A 116 28.82 -17.00 4.82
CA GLU A 116 28.75 -17.77 6.07
C GLU A 116 27.76 -18.94 5.96
N LYS A 117 28.03 -19.99 6.74
CA LYS A 117 27.15 -21.16 6.80
C LYS A 117 25.81 -20.76 7.44
N GLY A 118 24.70 -21.01 6.73
CA GLY A 118 23.36 -20.65 7.19
C GLY A 118 22.80 -19.37 6.56
N ALA A 119 23.62 -18.61 5.82
CA ALA A 119 23.18 -17.33 5.26
C ALA A 119 22.00 -17.47 4.28
N LEU A 120 21.93 -18.58 3.54
CA LEU A 120 20.80 -18.86 2.66
C LEU A 120 19.51 -19.00 3.47
N GLU A 121 19.53 -19.83 4.51
CA GLU A 121 18.39 -20.06 5.39
C GLU A 121 17.96 -18.78 6.11
N ASP A 122 18.93 -17.96 6.55
CA ASP A 122 18.68 -16.67 7.16
C ASP A 122 18.02 -15.69 6.18
N ALA A 123 18.49 -15.62 4.93
CA ALA A 123 17.87 -14.78 3.91
C ALA A 123 16.43 -15.22 3.63
N GLN A 124 16.19 -16.54 3.47
CA GLN A 124 14.85 -17.07 3.29
C GLN A 124 13.95 -16.81 4.50
N TRP A 125 14.51 -16.90 5.71
CA TRP A 125 13.81 -16.57 6.94
C TRP A 125 13.38 -15.10 6.95
N GLN A 126 14.26 -14.17 6.60
CA GLN A 126 13.92 -12.75 6.57
C GLN A 126 12.82 -12.43 5.53
N VAL A 127 12.82 -13.07 4.36
CA VAL A 127 11.71 -12.93 3.39
C VAL A 127 10.37 -13.36 4.01
N ARG A 128 10.34 -14.46 4.77
CA ARG A 128 9.13 -14.91 5.49
C ARG A 128 8.70 -13.92 6.56
N ARG A 129 9.65 -13.30 7.26
CA ARG A 129 9.38 -12.28 8.29
C ARG A 129 8.78 -11.00 7.70
N LEU A 130 9.28 -10.55 6.54
CA LEU A 130 8.67 -9.46 5.80
C LEU A 130 7.23 -9.80 5.40
N ARG A 131 6.99 -10.98 4.84
CA ARG A 131 5.64 -11.45 4.48
C ARG A 131 4.67 -11.42 5.67
N GLN A 132 5.09 -11.95 6.81
CA GLN A 132 4.29 -11.96 8.04
C GLN A 132 3.93 -10.54 8.48
N THR A 133 4.89 -9.62 8.42
CA THR A 133 4.68 -8.22 8.81
C THR A 133 3.71 -7.52 7.87
N CYS A 134 3.85 -7.71 6.54
CA CYS A 134 2.90 -7.23 5.54
C CYS A 134 1.48 -7.75 5.83
N ALA A 135 1.33 -9.06 6.08
CA ALA A 135 0.04 -9.67 6.35
C ALA A 135 -0.64 -9.11 7.62
N LEU A 136 0.13 -8.92 8.70
CA LEU A 136 -0.39 -8.34 9.95
C LEU A 136 -0.81 -6.88 9.77
N CYS A 137 -0.04 -6.08 9.01
CA CYS A 137 -0.38 -4.70 8.71
C CYS A 137 -1.63 -4.60 7.83
N HIS A 138 -1.70 -5.39 6.75
CA HIS A 138 -2.88 -5.44 5.88
C HIS A 138 -4.14 -5.85 6.64
N LYS A 139 -4.05 -6.89 7.50
CA LYS A 139 -5.17 -7.29 8.36
C LYS A 139 -5.61 -6.17 9.30
N HIS A 140 -4.66 -5.44 9.89
CA HIS A 140 -4.95 -4.32 10.79
C HIS A 140 -5.66 -3.17 10.07
N LEU A 141 -5.23 -2.86 8.84
CA LEU A 141 -5.78 -1.79 8.02
C LEU A 141 -7.00 -2.20 7.17
N GLY A 142 -7.42 -3.47 7.23
CA GLY A 142 -8.52 -3.99 6.42
C GLY A 142 -8.22 -4.07 4.92
N ILE A 143 -6.95 -4.20 4.53
CA ILE A 143 -6.50 -4.27 3.14
C ILE A 143 -6.52 -5.73 2.67
N HIS A 144 -7.14 -6.00 1.52
CA HIS A 144 -7.15 -7.32 0.88
C HIS A 144 -6.15 -7.35 -0.28
N ILE A 145 -5.11 -8.19 -0.18
CA ILE A 145 -4.04 -8.30 -1.20
C ILE A 145 -4.50 -9.16 -2.42
N TYR A 146 -5.55 -9.94 -2.23
CA TYR A 146 -6.20 -10.74 -3.27
C TYR A 146 -7.73 -10.59 -3.17
N PRO A 147 -8.27 -9.39 -3.46
CA PRO A 147 -9.69 -9.12 -3.30
C PRO A 147 -10.56 -10.05 -4.15
N GLN A 148 -10.01 -10.60 -5.24
CA GLN A 148 -10.67 -11.64 -6.04
C GLN A 148 -10.99 -12.95 -5.30
N LEU A 149 -10.35 -13.20 -4.15
CA LEU A 149 -10.63 -14.36 -3.29
C LEU A 149 -11.74 -14.09 -2.27
N TYR A 150 -12.24 -12.86 -2.19
CA TYR A 150 -13.21 -12.43 -1.17
C TYR A 150 -14.50 -11.95 -1.83
N PRO A 151 -15.65 -12.62 -1.59
CA PRO A 151 -16.94 -12.20 -2.13
C PRO A 151 -17.26 -10.73 -1.77
N GLY A 152 -17.66 -9.94 -2.76
CA GLY A 152 -18.08 -8.55 -2.56
C GLY A 152 -16.94 -7.52 -2.50
N LYS A 153 -15.69 -7.90 -2.82
CA LYS A 153 -14.52 -7.01 -2.80
C LYS A 153 -14.11 -6.48 -4.19
N LYS A 154 -15.05 -6.40 -5.13
CA LYS A 154 -14.77 -6.02 -6.54
C LYS A 154 -14.12 -4.65 -6.70
N GLU A 155 -14.48 -3.70 -5.84
CA GLU A 155 -13.96 -2.32 -5.88
C GLU A 155 -12.47 -2.24 -5.49
N GLU A 156 -11.93 -3.29 -4.87
CA GLU A 156 -10.53 -3.37 -4.46
C GLU A 156 -9.64 -4.05 -5.52
N LEU A 157 -10.22 -4.55 -6.64
CA LEU A 157 -9.49 -5.26 -7.69
C LEU A 157 -8.47 -4.34 -8.39
N GLN A 158 -7.23 -4.81 -8.47
CA GLN A 158 -6.18 -4.18 -9.27
C GLN A 158 -6.40 -4.47 -10.76
N PRO A 159 -5.92 -3.60 -11.68
CA PRO A 159 -5.97 -3.87 -13.12
C PRO A 159 -5.38 -5.25 -13.48
N GLY A 160 -6.15 -6.06 -14.21
CA GLY A 160 -5.78 -7.43 -14.59
C GLY A 160 -6.25 -8.53 -13.63
N GLN A 161 -6.87 -8.19 -12.50
CA GLN A 161 -7.53 -9.15 -11.62
C GLN A 161 -9.01 -9.32 -11.99
N GLN A 162 -9.48 -10.57 -12.07
CA GLN A 162 -10.89 -10.91 -12.22
C GLN A 162 -11.39 -11.57 -10.93
N GLU A 163 -12.63 -11.29 -10.56
CA GLU A 163 -13.27 -11.96 -9.42
C GLU A 163 -13.30 -13.47 -9.66
N ILE A 164 -12.83 -14.26 -8.69
CA ILE A 164 -12.93 -15.71 -8.77
C ILE A 164 -14.32 -16.07 -8.25
N PRO A 165 -15.18 -16.73 -9.06
CA PRO A 165 -16.47 -17.17 -8.57
C PRO A 165 -16.25 -18.06 -7.35
N ALA A 166 -17.05 -17.85 -6.30
CA ALA A 166 -17.01 -18.71 -5.13
C ALA A 166 -17.09 -20.17 -5.58
N PRO A 167 -16.27 -21.09 -5.03
CA PRO A 167 -16.43 -22.51 -5.30
C PRO A 167 -17.90 -22.84 -5.09
N LYS A 168 -18.56 -23.43 -6.09
CA LYS A 168 -19.90 -23.99 -5.88
C LYS A 168 -19.76 -24.90 -4.66
N GLU A 169 -20.61 -24.72 -3.65
CA GLU A 169 -20.67 -25.63 -2.52
C GLU A 169 -20.73 -27.04 -3.10
N THR A 170 -19.61 -27.76 -3.08
CA THR A 170 -19.63 -29.18 -3.31
C THR A 170 -20.44 -29.68 -2.14
N GLY A 171 -21.48 -30.48 -2.41
CA GLY A 171 -22.40 -30.99 -1.40
C GLY A 171 -21.72 -31.96 -0.44
N VAL A 172 -20.69 -31.51 0.26
CA VAL A 172 -20.04 -32.24 1.32
C VAL A 172 -21.06 -32.23 2.46
N PRO A 173 -21.57 -33.42 2.88
CA PRO A 173 -22.62 -33.50 3.88
C PRO A 173 -22.24 -32.73 5.14
N LYS A 174 -23.17 -32.09 5.84
CA LYS A 174 -22.85 -31.24 7.01
C LYS A 174 -22.47 -32.03 8.28
N ASP A 175 -22.12 -33.31 8.13
CA ASP A 175 -22.20 -34.30 9.20
C ASP A 175 -20.89 -35.11 9.41
N TRP A 176 -19.71 -34.52 9.17
CA TRP A 176 -18.41 -35.11 9.53
C TRP A 176 -17.64 -34.21 10.50
#